data_AF-A0A834ZDS5-F1
#
_entry.id   AF-A0A834ZDS5-F1
#
_cell.length_a   1.000
_cell.length_b   1.000
_cell.length_c   1.000
_cell.angle_alpha   90.00
_cell.angle_beta   90.00
_cell.angle_gamma   90.00
#
_symmetry.space_group_name_H-M   'P 1'
#
loop_
_entity.id
_entity.type
_entity.pdbx_description
1 polymer ?
#
loop_
_entity_poly.entity_id
_entity_poly.type
_entity_poly.pdbx_seq_one_letter_code
_entity_poly.pdbx_strand_id
1 'polypeptide(L)'
;MLQSTSIGKIRLYGADPAIIKALANTGICIVLGTANGDIPPLASDPNFAKQWINSNVIPFYPSSKITLITVGNEVMTSGDQNLLSQLLPAMQNLQNALNSASIGGKIKVSTVHSMAVLKQSAPPSSGSFDPGFSDTMKGMLGFLRDTGSPFTINPYPFFAYQSDPRPETLAFCLFQPNSGRVDPGTNIKYTNMFDAQVDAVRSALNSMGFKGVEIVVAETGWPYKGEGNEVGTSVENAKAYNGNLIARLRSMVGTPLMPGKSIDTYLFALYDEDLKPGPGSERAFGLFKPDLTAIYDAGLSKSSQVRIFLRI
;
A
#
# COMPACT_ATOMS: atom_id res chain seq x y z
N MET A 1 -9.57 -19.40 6.61
CA MET A 1 -8.17 -19.23 6.17
C MET A 1 -7.46 -18.07 6.87
N LEU A 2 -7.91 -16.81 6.76
CA LEU A 2 -7.19 -15.68 7.38
C LEU A 2 -6.89 -15.87 8.88
N GLN A 3 -7.88 -16.32 9.65
CA GLN A 3 -7.72 -16.57 11.09
C GLN A 3 -6.75 -17.72 11.45
N SER A 4 -6.34 -18.58 10.51
CA SER A 4 -5.30 -19.60 10.75
C SER A 4 -3.89 -19.10 10.45
N THR A 5 -3.76 -17.86 9.98
CA THR A 5 -2.49 -17.19 9.68
C THR A 5 -2.22 -16.05 10.68
N SER A 6 -1.07 -15.41 10.56
CA SER A 6 -0.75 -14.18 11.29
C SER A 6 -1.39 -12.92 10.67
N ILE A 7 -2.29 -13.04 9.68
CA ILE A 7 -3.00 -11.90 9.08
C ILE A 7 -3.84 -11.17 10.14
N GLY A 8 -3.63 -9.86 10.25
CA GLY A 8 -4.31 -8.96 11.18
C GLY A 8 -4.92 -7.72 10.51
N LYS A 9 -4.66 -7.46 9.23
CA LYS A 9 -5.32 -6.41 8.43
C LYS A 9 -5.44 -6.86 6.99
N ILE A 10 -6.50 -6.39 6.35
CA ILE A 10 -6.77 -6.63 4.94
C ILE A 10 -7.12 -5.32 4.24
N ARG A 11 -6.76 -5.19 2.97
CA ARG A 11 -7.23 -4.12 2.09
C ARG A 11 -8.15 -4.72 1.04
N LEU A 12 -9.31 -4.10 0.83
CA LEU A 12 -10.26 -4.45 -0.23
C LEU A 12 -10.25 -3.34 -1.28
N TYR A 13 -10.25 -3.71 -2.56
CA TYR A 13 -10.35 -2.76 -3.69
C TYR A 13 -11.72 -2.05 -3.75
N GLY A 14 -12.75 -2.65 -3.15
CA GLY A 14 -14.11 -2.13 -3.06
C GLY A 14 -14.79 -2.53 -1.76
N ALA A 15 -16.02 -2.06 -1.55
CA ALA A 15 -16.80 -2.32 -0.35
C ALA A 15 -17.75 -3.53 -0.51
N ASP A 16 -17.20 -4.74 -0.68
CA ASP A 16 -18.02 -5.95 -0.76
C ASP A 16 -18.67 -6.26 0.60
N PRO A 17 -20.01 -6.22 0.72
CA PRO A 17 -20.69 -6.40 2.00
C PRO A 17 -20.57 -7.82 2.56
N ALA A 18 -20.43 -8.83 1.70
CA ALA A 18 -20.27 -10.22 2.13
C ALA A 18 -18.89 -10.44 2.75
N ILE A 19 -17.84 -9.89 2.14
CA ILE A 19 -16.47 -9.96 2.70
C ILE A 19 -16.39 -9.17 4.01
N ILE A 20 -16.92 -7.94 4.03
CA ILE A 20 -16.89 -7.11 5.24
C ILE A 20 -17.62 -7.81 6.39
N LYS A 21 -18.81 -8.39 6.13
CA LYS A 21 -19.58 -9.13 7.14
C LYS A 21 -18.88 -10.40 7.61
N ALA A 22 -18.22 -11.13 6.71
CA ALA A 22 -17.46 -12.34 7.06
C ALA A 22 -16.29 -12.05 8.02
N LEU A 23 -15.82 -10.80 8.08
CA LEU A 23 -14.74 -10.37 8.98
C LEU A 23 -15.23 -9.79 10.30
N ALA A 24 -16.54 -9.71 10.52
CA ALA A 24 -17.11 -9.22 11.76
C ALA A 24 -16.59 -10.04 12.98
N ASN A 25 -16.20 -9.33 14.03
CA ASN A 25 -15.70 -9.88 15.30
C ASN A 25 -14.41 -10.73 15.19
N THR A 26 -13.75 -10.76 14.03
CA THR A 26 -12.47 -11.48 13.85
C THR A 26 -11.28 -10.71 14.42
N GLY A 27 -11.43 -9.39 14.60
CA GLY A 27 -10.35 -8.48 15.01
C GLY A 27 -9.36 -8.12 13.90
N ILE A 28 -9.57 -8.61 12.67
CA ILE A 28 -8.82 -8.22 11.47
C ILE A 28 -9.27 -6.81 11.06
N CYS A 29 -8.33 -5.88 10.89
CA CYS A 29 -8.70 -4.53 10.44
C CYS A 29 -8.90 -4.47 8.93
N ILE A 30 -9.74 -3.57 8.46
CA ILE A 30 -10.13 -3.46 7.06
C ILE A 30 -9.79 -2.06 6.54
N VAL A 31 -9.10 -2.03 5.40
CA VAL A 31 -8.99 -0.85 4.53
C VAL A 31 -9.97 -1.03 3.39
N LEU A 32 -10.85 -0.05 3.17
CA LEU A 32 -11.83 -0.06 2.09
C LEU A 32 -11.42 0.90 0.98
N GLY A 33 -11.25 0.39 -0.24
CA GLY A 33 -11.08 1.19 -1.45
C GLY A 33 -12.42 1.68 -2.00
N THR A 34 -12.40 2.88 -2.57
CA THR A 34 -13.40 3.30 -3.57
C THR A 34 -12.84 3.03 -4.96
N ALA A 35 -13.70 2.78 -5.94
CA ALA A 35 -13.24 2.71 -7.33
C ALA A 35 -12.83 4.12 -7.81
N ASN A 36 -11.96 4.19 -8.83
CA ASN A 36 -11.62 5.47 -9.46
C ASN A 36 -12.88 6.14 -10.07
N GLY A 37 -13.83 5.33 -10.58
CA GLY A 37 -15.11 5.82 -11.11
C GLY A 37 -16.04 6.44 -10.06
N ASP A 38 -15.81 6.19 -8.77
CA ASP A 38 -16.60 6.82 -7.69
C ASP A 38 -16.11 8.23 -7.36
N ILE A 39 -14.94 8.65 -7.84
CA ILE A 39 -14.34 9.94 -7.49
C ILE A 39 -15.21 11.13 -7.93
N PRO A 40 -15.70 11.23 -9.19
CA PRO A 40 -16.54 12.36 -9.61
C PRO A 40 -17.81 12.56 -8.78
N PRO A 41 -18.63 11.52 -8.47
CA PRO A 41 -19.80 11.71 -7.60
C PRO A 41 -19.41 11.95 -6.13
N LEU A 42 -18.36 11.33 -5.59
CA LEU A 42 -17.86 11.61 -4.24
C LEU A 42 -17.38 13.05 -4.08
N ALA A 43 -16.78 13.63 -5.11
CA ALA A 43 -16.26 14.99 -5.12
C ALA A 43 -17.37 16.03 -5.26
N SER A 44 -18.31 15.80 -6.17
CA SER A 44 -19.32 16.80 -6.56
C SER A 44 -20.55 16.85 -5.64
N ASP A 45 -20.90 15.74 -4.96
CA ASP A 45 -22.07 15.69 -4.10
C ASP A 45 -21.74 15.15 -2.68
N PRO A 46 -21.72 16.01 -1.65
CA PRO A 46 -21.55 15.58 -0.27
C PRO A 46 -22.63 14.59 0.22
N ASN A 47 -23.84 14.59 -0.35
CA ASN A 47 -24.86 13.60 -0.01
C ASN A 47 -24.53 12.23 -0.58
N PHE A 48 -23.94 12.15 -1.77
CA PHE A 48 -23.41 10.89 -2.30
C PHE A 48 -22.34 10.32 -1.36
N ALA A 49 -21.40 11.13 -0.85
CA ALA A 49 -20.41 10.68 0.12
C ALA A 49 -21.03 10.18 1.43
N LYS A 50 -22.07 10.85 1.94
CA LYS A 50 -22.84 10.39 3.11
C LYS A 50 -23.53 9.06 2.84
N GLN A 51 -24.16 8.90 1.68
CA GLN A 51 -24.80 7.65 1.28
C GLN A 51 -23.78 6.52 1.15
N TRP A 52 -22.61 6.79 0.57
CA TRP A 52 -21.53 5.81 0.49
C TRP A 52 -21.12 5.32 1.88
N ILE A 53 -20.91 6.22 2.85
CA ILE A 53 -20.60 5.85 4.25
C ILE A 53 -21.75 5.05 4.89
N ASN A 54 -23.00 5.49 4.71
CA ASN A 54 -24.18 4.82 5.27
C ASN A 54 -24.43 3.42 4.69
N SER A 55 -24.02 3.18 3.45
CA SER A 55 -24.17 1.87 2.80
C SER A 55 -23.01 0.94 3.09
N ASN A 56 -21.78 1.47 3.10
CA ASN A 56 -20.55 0.66 3.05
C ASN A 56 -19.81 0.56 4.40
N VAL A 57 -20.12 1.44 5.36
CA VAL A 57 -19.38 1.52 6.63
C VAL A 57 -20.29 1.34 7.83
N ILE A 58 -21.33 2.15 7.95
CA ILE A 58 -22.22 2.19 9.14
C ILE A 58 -22.85 0.82 9.46
N PRO A 59 -23.32 0.01 8.49
CA PRO A 59 -23.96 -1.27 8.80
C PRO A 59 -22.99 -2.31 9.39
N PHE A 60 -21.69 -2.12 9.21
CA PHE A 60 -20.67 -3.11 9.57
C PHE A 60 -19.83 -2.68 10.78
N TYR A 61 -19.61 -1.38 10.97
CA TYR A 61 -18.83 -0.85 12.07
C TYR A 61 -19.64 -0.79 13.38
N PRO A 62 -19.11 -1.19 14.55
CA PRO A 62 -17.72 -1.58 14.80
C PRO A 62 -17.45 -3.10 14.73
N SER A 63 -18.44 -3.93 14.40
CA SER A 63 -18.25 -5.39 14.40
C SER A 63 -17.16 -5.80 13.39
N SER A 64 -17.17 -5.21 12.21
CA SER A 64 -16.05 -5.25 11.26
C SER A 64 -15.14 -4.05 11.49
N LYS A 65 -13.85 -4.30 11.75
CA LYS A 65 -12.89 -3.27 12.18
C LYS A 65 -12.36 -2.45 11.00
N ILE A 66 -13.21 -1.63 10.40
CA ILE A 66 -12.81 -0.69 9.34
C ILE A 66 -11.97 0.43 9.96
N THR A 67 -10.78 0.69 9.42
CA THR A 67 -9.82 1.66 9.98
C THR A 67 -9.39 2.74 9.01
N LEU A 68 -9.47 2.47 7.70
CA LEU A 68 -9.04 3.40 6.65
C LEU A 68 -9.93 3.23 5.42
N ILE A 69 -10.25 4.34 4.78
CA ILE A 69 -10.86 4.38 3.45
C ILE A 69 -9.83 4.98 2.49
N THR A 70 -9.56 4.33 1.37
CA THR A 70 -8.70 4.86 0.31
C THR A 70 -9.53 5.28 -0.90
N VAL A 71 -9.50 6.57 -1.24
CA VAL A 71 -10.21 7.15 -2.37
C VAL A 71 -9.42 6.89 -3.63
N GLY A 72 -9.91 5.96 -4.45
CA GLY A 72 -9.22 5.54 -5.67
C GLY A 72 -7.88 4.83 -5.43
N ASN A 73 -7.24 4.47 -6.55
CA ASN A 73 -5.97 3.77 -6.62
C ASN A 73 -5.13 4.33 -7.77
N GLU A 74 -3.94 4.83 -7.42
CA GLU A 74 -2.92 5.37 -8.34
C GLU A 74 -3.41 6.49 -9.27
N VAL A 75 -4.42 7.24 -8.82
CA VAL A 75 -5.12 8.29 -9.59
C VAL A 75 -4.16 9.36 -10.10
N MET A 76 -3.17 9.74 -9.29
CA MET A 76 -2.19 10.78 -9.66
C MET A 76 -1.39 10.45 -10.92
N THR A 77 -1.17 9.17 -11.17
CA THR A 77 -0.36 8.70 -12.30
C THR A 77 -1.23 8.04 -13.38
N SER A 78 -2.56 8.20 -13.31
CA SER A 78 -3.51 7.64 -14.28
C SER A 78 -3.54 8.39 -15.62
N GLY A 79 -3.05 9.63 -15.66
CA GLY A 79 -3.16 10.52 -16.82
C GLY A 79 -4.51 11.25 -16.93
N ASP A 80 -5.49 10.94 -16.07
CA ASP A 80 -6.79 11.60 -16.06
C ASP A 80 -6.77 12.84 -15.16
N GLN A 81 -6.70 14.02 -15.79
CA GLN A 81 -6.68 15.31 -15.09
C GLN A 81 -7.99 15.63 -14.38
N ASN A 82 -9.12 15.12 -14.88
CA ASN A 82 -10.41 15.33 -14.23
C ASN A 82 -10.46 14.57 -12.90
N LEU A 83 -10.08 13.28 -12.89
CA LEU A 83 -9.99 12.51 -11.66
C LEU A 83 -8.98 13.11 -10.67
N LEU A 84 -7.84 13.59 -11.16
CA LEU A 84 -6.82 14.22 -10.32
C LEU A 84 -7.37 15.47 -9.60
N SER A 85 -8.09 16.34 -10.32
CA SER A 85 -8.67 17.56 -9.76
C SER A 85 -9.77 17.30 -8.72
N GLN A 86 -10.43 16.14 -8.81
CA GLN A 86 -11.56 15.74 -7.97
C GLN A 86 -11.15 14.90 -6.75
N LEU A 87 -9.91 14.41 -6.71
CA LEU A 87 -9.43 13.50 -5.68
C LEU A 87 -9.50 14.10 -4.27
N LEU A 88 -8.94 15.30 -4.08
CA LEU A 88 -8.96 15.97 -2.77
C LEU A 88 -10.39 16.33 -2.31
N PRO A 89 -11.27 16.92 -3.14
CA PRO A 89 -12.68 17.11 -2.79
C PRO A 89 -13.40 15.81 -2.38
N ALA A 90 -13.18 14.70 -3.08
CA ALA A 90 -13.76 13.41 -2.71
C ALA A 90 -13.29 12.93 -1.33
N MET A 91 -11.99 13.05 -1.03
CA MET A 91 -11.43 12.73 0.29
C MET A 91 -12.04 13.59 1.40
N GLN A 92 -12.20 14.89 1.15
CA GLN A 92 -12.81 15.83 2.10
C GLN A 92 -14.28 15.49 2.37
N ASN A 93 -15.05 15.19 1.33
CA ASN A 93 -16.47 14.83 1.48
C ASN A 93 -16.66 13.53 2.28
N LEU A 94 -15.83 12.50 2.03
CA LEU A 94 -15.85 11.27 2.83
C LEU A 94 -15.46 11.51 4.29
N GLN A 95 -14.44 12.33 4.55
CA GLN A 95 -14.06 12.68 5.92
C GLN A 95 -15.19 13.45 6.63
N ASN A 96 -15.86 14.36 5.94
CA ASN A 96 -17.01 15.10 6.48
C ASN A 96 -18.20 14.18 6.77
N ALA A 97 -18.45 13.18 5.92
CA ALA A 97 -19.45 12.15 6.17
C ALA A 97 -19.12 11.29 7.40
N LEU A 98 -17.86 10.87 7.56
CA LEU A 98 -17.40 10.16 8.76
C LEU A 98 -17.50 11.02 10.03
N ASN A 99 -17.17 12.31 9.94
CA ASN A 99 -17.32 13.26 11.05
C ASN A 99 -18.80 13.41 11.45
N SER A 100 -19.70 13.53 10.47
CA SER A 100 -21.15 13.62 10.70
C SER A 100 -21.70 12.36 11.37
N ALA A 101 -21.11 11.21 11.09
CA ALA A 101 -21.42 9.94 11.75
C ALA A 101 -20.64 9.70 13.06
N SER A 102 -19.92 10.70 13.58
CA SER A 102 -19.12 10.64 14.81
C SER A 102 -18.02 9.57 14.83
N ILE A 103 -17.53 9.16 13.65
CA ILE A 103 -16.48 8.13 13.49
C ILE A 103 -15.24 8.63 12.75
N GLY A 104 -15.16 9.91 12.37
CA GLY A 104 -14.01 10.48 11.64
C GLY A 104 -12.70 10.54 12.43
N GLY A 105 -12.73 10.38 13.76
CA GLY A 105 -11.53 10.15 14.57
C GLY A 105 -11.10 8.68 14.62
N LYS A 106 -11.96 7.73 14.22
CA LYS A 106 -11.76 6.28 14.31
C LYS A 106 -11.42 5.65 12.96
N ILE A 107 -12.00 6.17 11.89
CA ILE A 107 -11.74 5.76 10.50
C ILE A 107 -11.10 6.95 9.79
N LYS A 108 -9.96 6.70 9.13
CA LYS A 108 -9.22 7.72 8.38
C LYS A 108 -9.54 7.64 6.89
N VAL A 109 -9.21 8.70 6.15
CA VAL A 109 -9.37 8.77 4.69
C VAL A 109 -8.03 9.11 4.03
N SER A 110 -7.59 8.32 3.06
CA SER A 110 -6.39 8.58 2.26
C SER A 110 -6.63 8.25 0.78
N THR A 111 -5.58 8.23 -0.04
CA THR A 111 -5.59 7.78 -1.45
C THR A 111 -4.32 6.99 -1.71
N VAL A 112 -4.39 5.94 -2.52
CA VAL A 112 -3.22 5.10 -2.82
C VAL A 112 -2.43 5.69 -3.98
N HIS A 113 -1.12 5.86 -3.79
CA HIS A 113 -0.19 6.36 -4.79
C HIS A 113 0.69 5.23 -5.34
N SER A 114 1.09 5.33 -6.61
CA SER A 114 2.21 4.55 -7.14
C SER A 114 3.53 5.27 -6.80
N MET A 115 4.66 4.59 -6.92
CA MET A 115 5.98 5.25 -6.78
C MET A 115 6.25 6.31 -7.85
N ALA A 116 5.50 6.33 -8.96
CA ALA A 116 5.65 7.29 -10.04
C ALA A 116 5.16 8.71 -9.69
N VAL A 117 4.61 8.92 -8.49
CA VAL A 117 4.41 10.28 -7.95
C VAL A 117 5.73 10.97 -7.59
N LEU A 118 6.85 10.23 -7.51
CA LEU A 118 8.18 10.76 -7.26
C LEU A 118 8.91 11.08 -8.57
N LYS A 119 9.56 12.24 -8.63
CA LYS A 119 10.51 12.57 -9.71
C LYS A 119 11.89 11.99 -9.45
N GLN A 120 12.31 12.02 -8.19
CA GLN A 120 13.57 11.45 -7.73
C GLN A 120 13.31 10.52 -6.56
N SER A 121 13.96 9.37 -6.58
CA SER A 121 13.87 8.35 -5.53
C SER A 121 15.19 7.63 -5.26
N ALA A 122 16.24 7.96 -6.03
CA ALA A 122 17.58 7.40 -5.90
C ALA A 122 18.63 8.53 -6.03
N PRO A 123 19.48 8.75 -5.01
CA PRO A 123 19.47 8.07 -3.71
C PRO A 123 18.22 8.44 -2.87
N PRO A 124 17.84 7.65 -1.85
CA PRO A 124 16.63 7.92 -1.04
C PRO A 124 16.57 9.31 -0.40
N SER A 125 17.71 9.93 -0.08
CA SER A 125 17.77 11.29 0.45
C SER A 125 17.39 12.39 -0.55
N SER A 126 17.43 12.10 -1.86
CA SER A 126 16.97 13.04 -2.90
C SER A 126 15.48 12.91 -3.21
N GLY A 127 14.77 12.03 -2.49
CA GLY A 127 13.34 11.80 -2.62
C GLY A 127 12.54 13.08 -2.77
N SER A 128 11.85 13.24 -3.90
CA SER A 128 11.02 14.41 -4.19
C SER A 128 9.84 14.05 -5.08
N PHE A 129 8.68 14.63 -4.78
CA PHE A 129 7.49 14.48 -5.62
C PHE A 129 7.69 15.15 -6.97
N ASP A 130 7.00 14.64 -8.00
CA ASP A 130 7.01 15.28 -9.31
C ASP A 130 6.44 16.69 -9.24
N PRO A 131 7.17 17.73 -9.71
CA PRO A 131 6.67 19.11 -9.74
C PRO A 131 5.32 19.26 -10.45
N GLY A 132 5.01 18.40 -11.43
CA GLY A 132 3.72 18.36 -12.11
C GLY A 132 2.54 18.05 -11.19
N PHE A 133 2.80 17.50 -9.99
CA PHE A 133 1.80 17.19 -8.98
C PHE A 133 1.83 18.13 -7.77
N SER A 134 2.73 19.13 -7.74
CA SER A 134 3.08 19.86 -6.51
C SER A 134 1.88 20.46 -5.78
N ASP A 135 0.98 21.16 -6.48
CA ASP A 135 -0.16 21.83 -5.84
C ASP A 135 -1.17 20.82 -5.28
N THR A 136 -1.55 19.82 -6.09
CA THR A 136 -2.45 18.75 -5.66
C THR A 136 -1.86 17.97 -4.50
N MET A 137 -0.57 17.60 -4.58
CA MET A 137 0.16 16.89 -3.53
C MET A 137 0.18 17.72 -2.24
N LYS A 138 0.51 19.01 -2.31
CA LYS A 138 0.53 19.89 -1.12
C LYS A 138 -0.84 19.99 -0.46
N GLY A 139 -1.92 20.11 -1.25
CA GLY A 139 -3.29 20.11 -0.74
C GLY A 139 -3.65 18.79 -0.04
N MET A 140 -3.34 17.65 -0.65
CA MET A 140 -3.57 16.33 -0.06
C MET A 140 -2.75 16.11 1.21
N LEU A 141 -1.45 16.46 1.22
CA LEU A 141 -0.62 16.33 2.42
C LEU A 141 -1.11 17.23 3.57
N GLY A 142 -1.63 18.42 3.24
CA GLY A 142 -2.33 19.28 4.19
C GLY A 142 -3.52 18.57 4.83
N PHE A 143 -4.40 18.00 4.01
CA PHE A 143 -5.54 17.21 4.48
C PHE A 143 -5.13 16.01 5.33
N LEU A 144 -4.10 15.25 4.92
CA LEU A 144 -3.61 14.09 5.66
C LEU A 144 -3.07 14.49 7.05
N ARG A 145 -2.30 15.58 7.13
CA ARG A 145 -1.83 16.15 8.39
C ARG A 145 -3.00 16.55 9.29
N ASP A 146 -3.96 17.30 8.75
CA ASP A 146 -5.05 17.89 9.54
C ASP A 146 -6.05 16.82 10.06
N THR A 147 -6.14 15.69 9.36
CA THR A 147 -7.00 14.55 9.74
C THR A 147 -6.25 13.45 10.49
N GLY A 148 -4.92 13.54 10.60
CA GLY A 148 -4.06 12.48 11.14
C GLY A 148 -4.15 11.18 10.34
N SER A 149 -4.25 11.30 9.02
CA SER A 149 -4.37 10.19 8.06
C SER A 149 -3.01 9.88 7.42
N PRO A 150 -2.72 8.61 7.05
CA PRO A 150 -1.42 8.25 6.47
C PRO A 150 -1.34 8.59 4.98
N PHE A 151 -0.10 8.76 4.49
CA PHE A 151 0.22 8.69 3.07
C PHE A 151 0.32 7.23 2.63
N THR A 152 -0.56 6.79 1.72
CA THR A 152 -0.60 5.40 1.24
C THR A 152 0.10 5.23 -0.10
N ILE A 153 1.04 4.29 -0.20
CA ILE A 153 1.96 4.14 -1.35
C ILE A 153 2.17 2.68 -1.73
N ASN A 154 2.45 2.42 -3.02
CA ASN A 154 2.72 1.09 -3.58
C ASN A 154 4.19 0.95 -4.04
N PRO A 155 5.16 0.69 -3.13
CA PRO A 155 6.54 0.38 -3.49
C PRO A 155 6.67 -1.05 -3.98
N TYR A 156 7.14 -1.22 -5.22
CA TYR A 156 7.40 -2.53 -5.81
C TYR A 156 8.89 -2.65 -6.23
N PRO A 157 9.74 -3.28 -5.40
CA PRO A 157 11.10 -3.68 -5.75
C PRO A 157 11.21 -4.59 -6.98
N PHE A 158 10.13 -5.32 -7.31
CA PHE A 158 10.04 -6.13 -8.52
C PHE A 158 10.21 -5.28 -9.80
N PHE A 159 9.43 -4.20 -9.96
CA PHE A 159 9.54 -3.34 -11.16
C PHE A 159 10.88 -2.61 -11.24
N ALA A 160 11.49 -2.28 -10.10
CA ALA A 160 12.84 -1.73 -10.06
C ALA A 160 13.89 -2.74 -10.55
N TYR A 161 13.73 -4.03 -10.20
CA TYR A 161 14.60 -5.10 -10.71
C TYR A 161 14.39 -5.35 -12.20
N GLN A 162 13.15 -5.33 -12.71
CA GLN A 162 12.90 -5.48 -14.15
C GLN A 162 13.61 -4.41 -14.98
N SER A 163 13.74 -3.19 -14.45
CA SER A 163 14.46 -2.09 -15.10
C SER A 163 15.98 -2.21 -15.03
N ASP A 164 16.50 -3.06 -14.13
CA ASP A 164 17.94 -3.24 -13.87
C ASP A 164 18.23 -4.69 -13.42
N PRO A 165 18.22 -5.67 -14.35
CA PRO A 165 18.15 -7.10 -14.01
C PRO A 165 19.49 -7.72 -13.58
N ARG A 166 20.39 -6.94 -12.98
CA ARG A 166 21.70 -7.42 -12.52
C ARG A 166 21.59 -8.23 -11.23
N PRO A 167 22.45 -9.25 -11.00
CA PRO A 167 22.39 -10.10 -9.80
C PRO A 167 22.44 -9.34 -8.47
N GLU A 168 23.24 -8.27 -8.38
CA GLU A 168 23.33 -7.43 -7.19
C GLU A 168 22.05 -6.63 -6.93
N THR A 169 21.32 -6.24 -7.98
CA THR A 169 20.01 -5.60 -7.84
C THR A 169 18.96 -6.61 -7.40
N LEU A 170 19.01 -7.86 -7.91
CA LEU A 170 18.12 -8.92 -7.43
C LEU A 170 18.33 -9.17 -5.93
N ALA A 171 19.57 -9.38 -5.48
CA ALA A 171 19.87 -9.61 -4.08
C ALA A 171 19.40 -8.44 -3.18
N PHE A 172 19.58 -7.21 -3.65
CA PHE A 172 19.10 -6.00 -2.97
C PHE A 172 17.57 -5.91 -2.92
N CYS A 173 16.86 -6.31 -3.98
CA CYS A 173 15.40 -6.33 -3.98
C CYS A 173 14.81 -7.47 -3.14
N LEU A 174 15.49 -8.62 -3.04
CA LEU A 174 15.03 -9.80 -2.32
C LEU A 174 15.48 -9.85 -0.84
N PHE A 175 16.05 -8.77 -0.30
CA PHE A 175 16.62 -8.70 1.06
C PHE A 175 17.72 -9.75 1.33
N GLN A 176 18.39 -10.23 0.29
CA GLN A 176 19.48 -11.20 0.40
C GLN A 176 20.81 -10.50 0.74
N PRO A 177 21.83 -11.23 1.26
CA PRO A 177 23.15 -10.67 1.49
C PRO A 177 23.70 -9.97 0.24
N ASN A 178 24.06 -8.69 0.40
CA ASN A 178 24.60 -7.85 -0.67
C ASN A 178 25.48 -6.75 -0.06
N SER A 179 26.23 -6.04 -0.91
CA SER A 179 27.15 -4.99 -0.47
C SER A 179 26.45 -3.75 0.11
N GLY A 180 25.14 -3.63 -0.03
CA GLY A 180 24.34 -2.44 0.27
C GLY A 180 24.64 -1.28 -0.70
N ARG A 181 23.81 -0.24 -0.62
CA ARG A 181 23.95 1.00 -1.38
C ARG A 181 24.07 2.15 -0.38
N VAL A 182 25.18 2.88 -0.41
CA VAL A 182 25.39 4.05 0.44
C VAL A 182 24.71 5.25 -0.22
N ASP A 183 23.82 5.89 0.51
CA ASP A 183 23.21 7.15 0.15
C ASP A 183 24.25 8.28 0.33
N PRO A 184 24.69 8.98 -0.73
CA PRO A 184 25.74 9.99 -0.63
C PRO A 184 25.29 11.27 0.09
N GLY A 185 23.99 11.53 0.20
CA GLY A 185 23.47 12.71 0.88
C GLY A 185 23.41 12.54 2.40
N THR A 186 23.28 11.31 2.89
CA THR A 186 23.08 11.01 4.31
C THR A 186 24.12 10.04 4.91
N ASN A 187 24.95 9.42 4.07
CA ASN A 187 25.84 8.31 4.41
C ASN A 187 25.12 7.07 4.97
N ILE A 188 23.80 6.99 4.85
CA ILE A 188 23.02 5.82 5.25
C ILE A 188 23.27 4.69 4.26
N LYS A 189 23.62 3.52 4.77
CA LYS A 189 23.74 2.30 3.96
C LYS A 189 22.41 1.54 3.94
N TYR A 190 21.72 1.58 2.81
CA TYR A 190 20.55 0.74 2.58
C TYR A 190 21.00 -0.66 2.18
N THR A 191 20.39 -1.69 2.77
CA THR A 191 20.70 -3.10 2.47
C THR A 191 19.60 -3.79 1.65
N ASN A 192 18.47 -3.12 1.44
CA ASN A 192 17.37 -3.62 0.62
C ASN A 192 16.62 -2.48 -0.08
N MET A 193 15.96 -2.82 -1.19
CA MET A 193 15.22 -1.87 -2.03
C MET A 193 13.95 -1.34 -1.37
N PHE A 194 13.26 -2.15 -0.57
CA PHE A 194 12.02 -1.73 0.09
C PHE A 194 12.25 -0.54 1.03
N ASP A 195 13.25 -0.64 1.91
CA ASP A 195 13.61 0.47 2.81
C ASP A 195 14.03 1.71 2.00
N ALA A 196 14.80 1.52 0.93
CA ALA A 196 15.24 2.63 0.07
C ALA A 196 14.05 3.34 -0.61
N GLN A 197 13.08 2.59 -1.15
CA GLN A 197 11.90 3.16 -1.78
C GLN A 197 11.00 3.88 -0.76
N VAL A 198 10.80 3.28 0.42
CA VAL A 198 9.96 3.88 1.46
C VAL A 198 10.63 5.12 2.07
N ASP A 199 11.95 5.12 2.25
CA ASP A 199 12.68 6.30 2.72
C ASP A 199 12.79 7.40 1.66
N ALA A 200 12.77 7.06 0.36
CA ALA A 200 12.59 8.06 -0.69
C ALA A 200 11.26 8.81 -0.55
N VAL A 201 10.17 8.10 -0.22
CA VAL A 201 8.87 8.73 0.07
C VAL A 201 8.96 9.58 1.34
N ARG A 202 9.61 9.09 2.40
CA ARG A 202 9.85 9.88 3.62
C ARG A 202 10.62 11.17 3.33
N SER A 203 11.67 11.11 2.52
CA SER A 203 12.43 12.30 2.09
C SER A 203 11.56 13.27 1.30
N ALA A 204 10.69 12.78 0.42
CA ALA A 204 9.75 13.61 -0.35
C ALA A 204 8.72 14.32 0.56
N LEU A 205 8.16 13.61 1.54
CA LEU A 205 7.29 14.21 2.55
C LEU A 205 8.03 15.28 3.37
N ASN A 206 9.26 14.98 3.79
CA ASN A 206 10.09 15.89 4.57
C ASN A 206 10.43 17.17 3.80
N SER A 207 10.76 17.07 2.52
CA SER A 207 11.11 18.22 1.67
C SER A 207 9.91 19.14 1.41
N MET A 208 8.68 18.60 1.43
CA MET A 208 7.45 19.41 1.39
C MET A 208 7.00 19.91 2.78
N GLY A 209 7.73 19.60 3.86
CA GLY A 209 7.43 20.06 5.22
C GLY A 209 6.42 19.19 5.99
N PHE A 210 6.09 17.99 5.50
CA PHE A 210 5.09 17.08 6.08
C PHE A 210 5.72 15.92 6.87
N LYS A 211 6.69 16.23 7.73
CA LYS A 211 7.48 15.23 8.48
C LYS A 211 6.64 14.29 9.36
N GLY A 212 5.51 14.79 9.88
CA GLY A 212 4.62 14.04 10.78
C GLY A 212 3.59 13.16 10.08
N VAL A 213 3.50 13.18 8.75
CA VAL A 213 2.57 12.30 8.03
C VAL A 213 3.13 10.87 8.02
N GLU A 214 2.39 9.92 8.58
CA GLU A 214 2.76 8.50 8.60
C GLU A 214 2.69 7.89 7.19
N ILE A 215 3.47 6.84 6.93
CA ILE A 215 3.43 6.09 5.66
C ILE A 215 2.76 4.74 5.92
N VAL A 216 1.90 4.34 4.98
CA VAL A 216 1.34 2.99 4.88
C VAL A 216 1.67 2.44 3.50
N VAL A 217 2.23 1.24 3.44
CA VAL A 217 2.45 0.54 2.16
C VAL A 217 1.18 -0.21 1.79
N ALA A 218 0.40 0.33 0.86
CA ALA A 218 -0.90 -0.20 0.48
C ALA A 218 -0.82 -1.43 -0.43
N GLU A 219 0.31 -1.59 -1.15
CA GLU A 219 0.63 -2.78 -1.92
C GLU A 219 2.14 -2.95 -2.07
N THR A 220 2.59 -4.20 -1.98
CA THR A 220 3.90 -4.62 -2.43
C THR A 220 3.93 -6.13 -2.59
N GLY A 221 4.66 -6.65 -3.56
CA GLY A 221 4.68 -8.08 -3.84
C GLY A 221 5.70 -8.45 -4.89
N TRP A 222 5.76 -9.73 -5.20
CA TRP A 222 6.62 -10.28 -6.24
C TRP A 222 5.90 -11.42 -6.96
N PRO A 223 5.75 -11.36 -8.28
CA PRO A 223 5.01 -12.38 -9.02
C PRO A 223 5.85 -13.65 -9.17
N TYR A 224 5.21 -14.80 -8.96
CA TYR A 224 5.90 -16.10 -9.02
C TYR A 224 5.98 -16.68 -10.44
N LYS A 225 5.24 -16.10 -11.38
CA LYS A 225 5.20 -16.47 -12.79
C LYS A 225 5.01 -15.20 -13.63
N GLY A 226 5.52 -15.21 -14.86
CA GLY A 226 5.34 -14.16 -15.85
C GLY A 226 5.45 -14.74 -17.27
N GLU A 227 5.35 -13.86 -18.25
CA GLU A 227 5.66 -14.14 -19.65
C GLU A 227 7.19 -14.13 -19.89
N GLY A 228 7.64 -14.61 -21.06
CA GLY A 228 9.07 -14.87 -21.32
C GLY A 228 9.98 -13.63 -21.25
N ASN A 229 9.43 -12.42 -21.37
CA ASN A 229 10.16 -11.15 -21.26
C ASN A 229 10.18 -10.57 -19.83
N GLU A 230 9.47 -11.18 -18.87
CA GLU A 230 9.35 -10.67 -17.50
C GLU A 230 10.44 -11.27 -16.61
N VAL A 231 11.63 -10.68 -16.68
CA VAL A 231 12.79 -11.15 -15.90
C VAL A 231 12.49 -11.07 -14.39
N GLY A 232 12.87 -12.12 -13.65
CA GLY A 232 12.78 -12.17 -12.20
C GLY A 232 11.54 -12.87 -11.64
N THR A 233 10.56 -13.25 -12.48
CA THR A 233 9.42 -14.03 -11.99
C THR A 233 9.83 -15.48 -11.73
N SER A 234 9.73 -15.93 -10.48
CA SER A 234 9.87 -17.34 -10.12
C SER A 234 9.28 -17.59 -8.74
N VAL A 235 8.94 -18.85 -8.44
CA VAL A 235 8.47 -19.24 -7.09
C VAL A 235 9.53 -18.94 -6.03
N GLU A 236 10.81 -19.16 -6.34
CA GLU A 236 11.93 -18.91 -5.45
C GLU A 236 12.07 -17.41 -5.13
N ASN A 237 11.99 -16.54 -6.14
CA ASN A 237 12.09 -15.10 -5.95
C ASN A 237 10.87 -14.54 -5.21
N ALA A 238 9.66 -15.00 -5.55
CA ALA A 238 8.44 -14.59 -4.88
C ALA A 238 8.44 -15.01 -3.39
N LYS A 239 8.86 -16.25 -3.11
CA LYS A 239 9.06 -16.74 -1.75
C LYS A 239 10.11 -15.94 -1.00
N ALA A 240 11.25 -15.65 -1.63
CA ALA A 240 12.32 -14.86 -1.01
C ALA A 240 11.86 -13.45 -0.68
N TYR A 241 11.21 -12.75 -1.62
CA TYR A 241 10.73 -11.39 -1.41
C TYR A 241 9.70 -11.32 -0.28
N ASN A 242 8.59 -12.06 -0.42
CA ASN A 242 7.48 -11.98 0.53
C ASN A 242 7.90 -12.51 1.91
N GLY A 243 8.64 -13.62 1.97
CA GLY A 243 9.13 -14.19 3.22
C GLY A 243 10.11 -13.28 3.96
N ASN A 244 11.07 -12.68 3.25
CA ASN A 244 12.04 -11.78 3.86
C ASN A 244 11.42 -10.44 4.25
N LEU A 245 10.47 -9.91 3.47
CA LEU A 245 9.70 -8.73 3.86
C LEU A 245 8.90 -8.99 5.13
N ILE A 246 8.25 -10.15 5.25
CA ILE A 246 7.56 -10.55 6.48
C ILE A 246 8.52 -10.58 7.67
N ALA A 247 9.71 -11.19 7.51
CA ALA A 247 10.73 -11.20 8.54
C ALA A 247 11.22 -9.77 8.90
N ARG A 248 11.43 -8.91 7.89
CA ARG A 248 11.79 -7.48 8.00
C ARG A 248 10.77 -6.73 8.86
N LEU A 249 9.47 -6.91 8.61
CA LEU A 249 8.38 -6.27 9.34
C LEU A 249 8.27 -6.80 10.78
N ARG A 250 8.39 -8.11 10.97
CA ARG A 250 8.36 -8.74 12.31
C ARG A 250 9.52 -8.32 13.21
N SER A 251 10.66 -7.95 12.62
CA SER A 251 11.83 -7.45 13.37
C SER A 251 11.60 -6.09 14.03
N MET A 252 10.57 -5.34 13.62
CA MET A 252 10.18 -4.03 14.18
C MET A 252 11.23 -2.91 14.12
N VAL A 253 12.43 -3.12 13.55
CA VAL A 253 13.48 -2.09 13.54
C VAL A 253 13.18 -0.92 12.57
N GLY A 254 12.16 -1.04 11.70
CA GLY A 254 11.73 0.04 10.79
C GLY A 254 12.70 0.28 9.64
N THR A 255 12.60 1.43 8.97
CA THR A 255 13.54 1.85 7.90
C THR A 255 14.63 2.77 8.50
N PRO A 256 15.76 3.01 7.80
CA PRO A 256 16.78 3.93 8.29
C PRO A 256 16.30 5.35 8.65
N LEU A 257 15.34 5.93 7.92
CA LEU A 257 14.76 7.23 8.27
C LEU A 257 13.56 7.15 9.24
N MET A 258 13.01 5.96 9.47
CA MET A 258 11.90 5.71 10.41
C MET A 258 12.20 4.49 11.30
N PRO A 259 13.23 4.55 12.16
CA PRO A 259 13.65 3.41 12.96
C PRO A 259 12.70 3.12 14.12
N GLY A 260 12.70 1.87 14.61
CA GLY A 260 12.03 1.45 15.83
C GLY A 260 10.52 1.20 15.71
N LYS A 261 9.96 1.26 14.51
CA LYS A 261 8.55 0.95 14.24
C LYS A 261 8.39 0.25 12.90
N SER A 262 7.63 -0.85 12.86
CA SER A 262 7.25 -1.47 11.59
C SER A 262 6.26 -0.58 10.82
N ILE A 263 6.40 -0.57 9.51
CA ILE A 263 5.49 0.12 8.60
C ILE A 263 4.31 -0.81 8.30
N ASP A 264 3.10 -0.29 8.44
CA ASP A 264 1.90 -1.02 8.04
C ASP A 264 1.99 -1.33 6.53
N THR A 265 2.11 -2.62 6.19
CA THR A 265 2.43 -3.08 4.84
C THR A 265 1.49 -4.17 4.39
N TYR A 266 0.73 -3.93 3.32
CA TYR A 266 -0.22 -4.87 2.73
C TYR A 266 0.45 -5.61 1.57
N LEU A 267 0.70 -6.92 1.72
CA LEU A 267 1.24 -7.74 0.64
C LEU A 267 0.20 -7.91 -0.50
N PHE A 268 0.67 -7.75 -1.73
CA PHE A 268 -0.09 -7.95 -2.95
C PHE A 268 0.30 -9.32 -3.57
N ALA A 269 -0.59 -10.30 -3.67
CA ALA A 269 -1.99 -10.32 -3.19
C ALA A 269 -2.33 -11.67 -2.51
N LEU A 270 -3.51 -11.77 -1.88
CA LEU A 270 -3.91 -13.01 -1.23
C LEU A 270 -4.05 -14.17 -2.22
N TYR A 271 -4.70 -13.92 -3.36
CA TYR A 271 -4.92 -14.89 -4.43
C TYR A 271 -4.41 -14.36 -5.76
N ASP A 272 -4.21 -15.27 -6.71
CA ASP A 272 -4.08 -14.90 -8.11
C ASP A 272 -5.41 -14.31 -8.63
N GLU A 273 -5.29 -13.26 -9.44
CA GLU A 273 -6.42 -12.58 -10.06
C GLU A 273 -6.36 -12.81 -11.57
N ASP A 274 -6.99 -13.88 -12.04
CA ASP A 274 -6.93 -14.38 -13.42
C ASP A 274 -7.48 -13.40 -14.47
N LEU A 275 -8.36 -12.50 -14.06
CA LEU A 275 -8.95 -11.46 -14.91
C LEU A 275 -8.14 -10.16 -14.95
N LYS A 276 -6.96 -10.07 -14.29
CA LYS A 276 -6.15 -8.83 -14.33
C LYS A 276 -5.61 -8.57 -15.75
N PRO A 277 -5.84 -7.36 -16.30
CA PRO A 277 -5.27 -6.97 -17.58
C PRO A 277 -3.76 -6.71 -17.45
N GLY A 278 -3.08 -6.56 -18.59
CA GLY A 278 -1.65 -6.24 -18.62
C GLY A 278 -0.75 -7.49 -18.67
N PRO A 279 0.54 -7.34 -18.29
CA PRO A 279 1.56 -8.39 -18.42
C PRO A 279 1.18 -9.72 -17.77
N GLY A 280 1.83 -10.80 -18.21
CA GLY A 280 1.74 -12.16 -17.65
C GLY A 280 1.73 -12.20 -16.13
N SER A 281 2.65 -11.46 -15.54
CA SER A 281 2.90 -11.44 -14.10
C SER A 281 1.76 -10.88 -13.25
N GLU A 282 0.91 -10.01 -13.80
CA GLU A 282 -0.21 -9.40 -13.09
C GLU A 282 -1.21 -10.45 -12.56
N ARG A 283 -1.23 -11.64 -13.16
CA ARG A 283 -2.12 -12.77 -12.81
C ARG A 283 -1.46 -13.79 -11.87
N ALA A 284 -0.27 -13.49 -11.33
CA ALA A 284 0.56 -14.45 -10.60
C ALA A 284 1.23 -13.85 -9.35
N PHE A 285 0.58 -12.91 -8.68
CA PHE A 285 1.04 -12.30 -7.42
C PHE A 285 0.53 -13.03 -6.17
N GLY A 286 -0.33 -14.05 -6.31
CA GLY A 286 -0.97 -14.72 -5.21
C GLY A 286 -0.01 -15.35 -4.21
N LEU A 287 -0.37 -15.30 -2.94
CA LEU A 287 0.22 -16.13 -1.88
C LEU A 287 -0.45 -17.51 -1.81
N PHE A 288 -1.73 -17.57 -2.16
CA PHE A 288 -2.57 -18.76 -2.16
C PHE A 288 -3.25 -18.94 -3.51
N LYS A 289 -3.58 -20.18 -3.85
CA LYS A 289 -4.51 -20.48 -4.94
C LYS A 289 -5.96 -20.30 -4.47
N PRO A 290 -6.94 -20.23 -5.40
CA PRO A 290 -8.36 -20.17 -5.03
C PRO A 290 -8.85 -21.35 -4.17
N ASP A 291 -8.19 -22.51 -4.26
CA ASP A 291 -8.47 -23.69 -3.42
C ASP A 291 -7.87 -23.59 -2.00
N LEU A 292 -7.31 -22.43 -1.63
CA LEU A 292 -6.68 -22.11 -0.34
C LEU A 292 -5.32 -22.78 -0.10
N THR A 293 -4.77 -23.53 -1.07
CA THR A 293 -3.41 -24.05 -0.96
C THR A 293 -2.39 -22.93 -1.15
N ALA A 294 -1.33 -22.93 -0.34
CA ALA A 294 -0.25 -21.95 -0.48
C ALA A 294 0.53 -22.22 -1.78
N ILE A 295 0.86 -21.17 -2.54
CA ILE A 295 1.73 -21.29 -3.72
C ILE A 295 3.17 -21.53 -3.26
N TYR A 296 3.56 -20.86 -2.18
CA TYR A 296 4.81 -21.05 -1.46
C TYR A 296 4.62 -20.67 0.01
N ASP A 297 5.46 -21.21 0.90
CA ASP A 297 5.46 -20.80 2.30
C ASP A 297 6.16 -19.45 2.47
N ALA A 298 5.35 -18.38 2.62
CA ALA A 298 5.81 -17.03 2.92
C ALA A 298 6.04 -16.78 4.43
N GLY A 299 5.90 -17.79 5.29
CA GLY A 299 6.07 -17.64 6.74
C GLY A 299 4.86 -17.01 7.45
N LEU A 300 3.66 -17.12 6.88
CA LEU A 300 2.41 -16.57 7.43
C LEU A 300 1.79 -17.43 8.54
N SER A 301 2.25 -18.66 8.74
CA SER A 301 1.74 -19.55 9.80
C SER A 301 1.93 -18.92 11.20
N LYS A 302 1.02 -19.23 12.14
CA LYS A 302 0.96 -18.62 13.49
C LYS A 302 2.11 -19.02 14.44
N SER A 303 3.25 -19.52 13.93
CA SER A 303 4.38 -19.95 14.76
C SER A 303 5.19 -18.81 15.40
N SER A 304 4.81 -17.54 15.23
CA SER A 304 5.37 -16.40 15.97
C SER A 304 4.35 -15.24 16.03
N GLN A 305 4.39 -14.44 17.10
CA GLN A 305 3.20 -13.71 17.59
C GLN A 305 2.78 -12.45 16.77
N VAL A 306 3.64 -11.92 15.91
CA VAL A 306 3.43 -10.61 15.27
C VAL A 306 2.48 -10.71 14.07
N ARG A 307 1.47 -9.82 14.04
CA ARG A 307 0.42 -9.74 13.01
C ARG A 307 0.95 -9.13 11.69
N ILE A 308 0.55 -9.68 10.54
CA ILE A 308 0.90 -9.28 9.16
C ILE A 308 -0.34 -8.71 8.44
N PHE A 309 -0.19 -7.91 7.38
CA PHE A 309 -1.29 -7.26 6.65
C PHE A 309 -1.24 -7.58 5.13
N LEU A 310 -2.36 -7.72 4.41
CA LEU A 310 -2.39 -8.10 2.96
C LEU A 310 -3.50 -7.40 2.14
N ARG A 311 -3.39 -7.27 0.80
CA ARG A 311 -4.59 -7.06 -0.05
C ARG A 311 -5.38 -8.37 -0.18
N ILE A 312 -6.71 -8.27 -0.17
CA ILE A 312 -7.64 -9.27 -0.70
C ILE A 312 -8.33 -8.66 -1.92
#